data_AF-A0AAV5ZRT2-F1
#
_entry.id   AF-A0AAV5ZRT2-F1
#
_cell.length_a   1.000
_cell.length_b   1.000
_cell.length_c   1.000
_cell.angle_alpha   90.00
_cell.angle_beta   90.00
_cell.angle_gamma   90.00
#
_symmetry.space_group_name_H-M   'P 1'
#
loop_
_entity.id
_entity.type
_entity.pdbx_description
1 polymer ?
#
loop_
_entity_poly.entity_id
_entity_poly.type
_entity_poly.pdbx_seq_one_letter_code
_entity_poly.pdbx_strand_id
1 'polypeptide(L)'
;MRAWLSLASFIGGVLMLTAACATSEEWGEWRSHTTHFASGTHGMFSMRNNKDGSNPRVSRTDIDAARQENWWGKAITVSPEQIFQN
;
A
#
# COMPACT_ATOMS: atom_id res chain seq x y z
N MET A 1 1.51 -36.53 -11.04
CA MET A 1 0.91 -35.65 -12.08
C MET A 1 -0.51 -35.19 -11.72
N ARG A 2 -1.46 -36.07 -11.39
CA ARG A 2 -2.85 -35.67 -11.08
C ARG A 2 -3.00 -34.74 -9.86
N ALA A 3 -2.28 -35.01 -8.77
CA ALA A 3 -2.30 -34.17 -7.56
C ALA A 3 -1.72 -32.76 -7.79
N TRP A 4 -0.75 -32.62 -8.69
CA TRP A 4 -0.17 -31.33 -9.07
C TRP A 4 -1.14 -30.48 -9.90
N LEU A 5 -1.88 -31.12 -10.82
CA LEU A 5 -2.93 -30.44 -11.59
C LEU A 5 -4.07 -29.98 -10.68
N SER A 6 -4.49 -30.82 -9.72
CA SER A 6 -5.52 -30.44 -8.73
C SER A 6 -5.06 -29.29 -7.82
N LEU A 7 -3.81 -29.29 -7.37
CA LEU A 7 -3.25 -28.20 -6.57
C LEU A 7 -3.14 -26.90 -7.37
N ALA A 8 -2.68 -26.96 -8.62
CA ALA A 8 -2.60 -25.80 -9.50
C ALA A 8 -3.98 -25.21 -9.79
N SER A 9 -4.99 -26.04 -10.04
CA SER A 9 -6.37 -25.58 -10.23
C SER A 9 -6.96 -24.96 -8.97
N PHE A 10 -6.70 -25.54 -7.79
CA PHE A 10 -7.16 -24.99 -6.53
C PHE A 10 -6.53 -23.62 -6.24
N ILE A 11 -5.19 -23.50 -6.39
CA ILE A 11 -4.48 -22.22 -6.22
C ILE A 11 -4.95 -21.19 -7.24
N GLY A 12 -5.13 -21.58 -8.51
CA GLY A 12 -5.66 -20.70 -9.55
C GLY A 12 -7.07 -20.20 -9.25
N GLY A 13 -7.95 -21.07 -8.74
CA GLY A 13 -9.30 -20.70 -8.32
C GLY A 13 -9.31 -19.72 -7.15
N VAL A 14 -8.49 -19.97 -6.12
CA VAL A 14 -8.37 -19.07 -4.96
C VAL A 14 -7.85 -17.69 -5.37
N LEU A 15 -6.82 -17.62 -6.23
CA LEU A 15 -6.27 -16.35 -6.70
C LEU A 15 -7.27 -15.53 -7.52
N MET A 16 -8.09 -16.19 -8.35
CA MET A 16 -9.14 -15.50 -9.12
C MET A 16 -10.27 -14.96 -8.24
N LEU A 17 -10.64 -15.67 -7.17
CA LEU A 17 -11.64 -15.19 -6.21
C LEU A 17 -11.14 -13.97 -5.43
N THR A 18 -9.85 -13.90 -5.10
CA THR A 18 -9.27 -12.74 -4.37
C THR A 18 -9.04 -11.52 -5.25
N ALA A 19 -8.78 -11.71 -6.55
CA ALA A 19 -8.59 -10.60 -7.49
C ALA A 19 -9.91 -9.87 -7.84
N ALA A 20 -11.05 -10.54 -7.68
CA ALA A 20 -12.36 -9.97 -7.99
C ALA A 20 -12.88 -8.98 -6.94
N CYS A 21 -12.20 -8.81 -5.79
CA CYS A 21 -12.65 -7.94 -4.71
C CYS A 21 -12.25 -6.46 -4.88
N ALA A 22 -11.34 -6.14 -5.80
CA ALA A 22 -10.91 -4.76 -6.05
C ALA A 22 -11.68 -4.12 -7.21
N THR A 23 -12.08 -2.86 -7.06
CA THR A 23 -12.80 -2.09 -8.10
C THR A 23 -11.90 -1.81 -9.30
N SER A 24 -12.48 -1.41 -10.43
CA SER A 24 -11.70 -1.00 -11.60
C SER A 24 -10.79 0.19 -11.33
N GLU A 25 -11.18 1.08 -10.41
CA GLU A 25 -10.33 2.20 -9.95
C GLU A 25 -9.16 1.70 -9.13
N GLU A 26 -9.39 0.82 -8.15
CA GLU A 26 -8.33 0.23 -7.32
C GLU A 26 -7.33 -0.56 -8.18
N TRP A 27 -7.82 -1.30 -9.18
CA TRP A 27 -6.97 -1.98 -10.17
C TRP A 27 -6.21 -1.01 -11.08
N GLY A 28 -6.81 0.13 -11.43
CA GLY A 28 -6.17 1.18 -12.20
C GLY A 28 -5.02 1.82 -11.43
N GLU A 29 -5.26 2.13 -10.16
CA GLU A 29 -4.29 2.73 -9.25
C GLU A 29 -3.15 1.78 -8.90
N TRP A 30 -3.44 0.50 -8.69
CA TRP A 30 -2.40 -0.52 -8.52
C TRP A 30 -1.53 -0.66 -9.78
N ARG A 31 -2.14 -0.66 -10.98
CA ARG A 31 -1.40 -0.74 -12.25
C ARG A 31 -0.51 0.47 -12.51
N SER A 32 -0.90 1.66 -12.07
CA SER A 32 -0.03 2.84 -12.15
C SER A 32 1.10 2.83 -11.13
N HIS A 33 1.05 1.95 -10.13
CA HIS A 33 2.04 1.88 -9.05
C HIS A 33 2.47 0.44 -8.69
N THR A 34 3.04 -0.28 -9.66
CA THR A 34 3.39 -1.71 -9.49
C THR A 34 4.34 -2.05 -8.32
N THR A 35 5.07 -1.07 -7.78
CA THR A 35 5.89 -1.23 -6.56
C THR A 35 5.17 -0.67 -5.33
N HIS A 36 4.66 -1.56 -4.48
CA HIS A 36 4.00 -1.21 -3.19
C HIS A 36 4.85 -0.29 -2.29
N PHE A 37 6.17 -0.45 -2.33
CA PHE A 37 7.11 0.43 -1.65
C PHE A 37 8.06 0.99 -2.68
N ALA A 38 7.82 2.23 -3.14
CA ALA A 38 8.73 2.94 -4.03
C ALA A 38 10.13 3.12 -3.40
N SER A 39 10.25 3.06 -2.06
CA SER A 39 11.51 3.11 -1.33
C SER A 39 11.44 2.50 0.08
N GLY A 40 12.61 2.35 0.72
CA GLY A 40 12.69 2.03 2.15
C GLY A 40 12.12 3.12 3.07
N THR A 41 12.12 4.39 2.63
CA THR A 41 11.50 5.51 3.35
C THR A 41 9.98 5.31 3.40
N HIS A 42 9.35 4.94 2.28
CA HIS A 42 7.93 4.61 2.23
C HIS A 42 7.61 3.44 3.17
N GLY A 43 8.39 2.36 3.10
CA GLY A 43 8.21 1.19 3.96
C GLY A 43 8.29 1.53 5.45
N MET A 44 9.30 2.30 5.86
CA MET A 44 9.45 2.71 7.27
C MET A 44 8.31 3.63 7.72
N PHE A 45 7.87 4.55 6.86
CA PHE A 45 6.71 5.39 7.11
C PHE A 45 5.43 4.55 7.31
N SER A 46 5.17 3.59 6.42
CA SER A 46 4.01 2.71 6.51
C SER A 46 4.05 1.85 7.77
N MET A 47 5.21 1.29 8.14
CA MET A 47 5.38 0.52 9.37
C MET A 47 5.11 1.36 10.63
N ARG A 48 5.66 2.59 10.67
CA ARG A 48 5.45 3.52 11.79
C ARG A 48 4.00 3.95 11.93
N ASN A 49 3.27 4.03 10.81
CA ASN A 49 1.90 4.52 10.73
C ASN A 49 0.87 3.42 10.40
N ASN A 50 1.20 2.14 10.63
CA ASN A 50 0.36 1.00 10.19
C ASN A 50 -0.98 0.85 10.92
N LYS A 51 -1.21 1.64 11.98
CA LYS A 51 -2.47 1.67 12.71
C LYS A 51 -3.56 2.28 11.84
N ASP A 52 -4.80 2.12 12.26
CA ASP A 52 -6.03 2.49 11.54
C ASP A 52 -6.15 3.98 11.12
N GLY A 53 -5.11 4.79 11.34
CA GLY A 53 -5.07 6.23 11.15
C GLY A 53 -5.23 7.01 12.46
N SER A 54 -5.29 6.33 13.60
CA SER A 54 -5.69 6.92 14.89
C SER A 54 -4.61 7.73 15.62
N ASN A 55 -3.33 7.57 15.26
CA ASN A 55 -2.24 8.38 15.82
C ASN A 55 -1.03 8.45 14.87
N PRO A 56 -1.18 9.11 13.71
CA PRO A 56 -0.12 9.18 12.72
C PRO A 56 1.04 10.04 13.22
N ARG A 57 2.26 9.54 13.06
CA ARG A 57 3.51 10.30 13.24
C ARG A 57 4.03 10.70 11.87
N VAL A 58 3.81 11.97 11.52
CA VAL A 58 4.18 12.56 10.23
C VAL A 58 5.10 13.75 10.48
N SER A 59 6.30 13.72 9.91
CA SER A 59 7.24 14.84 9.89
C SER A 59 7.19 15.56 8.54
N ARG A 60 7.76 16.77 8.50
CA ARG A 60 7.88 17.51 7.23
C ARG A 60 8.68 16.75 6.18
N THR A 61 9.76 16.09 6.58
CA THR A 61 10.59 15.27 5.69
C THR A 61 9.81 14.13 5.05
N ASP A 62 8.85 13.53 5.76
CA ASP A 62 8.01 12.47 5.19
C ASP A 62 7.12 13.01 4.05
N ILE A 63 6.62 14.24 4.19
CA ILE A 63 5.78 14.89 3.16
C ILE A 63 6.62 15.17 1.91
N ASP A 64 7.85 15.64 2.09
CA ASP A 64 8.76 15.93 0.98
C ASP A 64 9.16 14.63 0.26
N ALA A 65 9.47 13.57 1.01
CA ALA A 65 9.77 12.25 0.45
C ALA A 65 8.56 11.66 -0.29
N ALA A 66 7.37 11.74 0.30
CA ALA A 66 6.14 11.25 -0.33
C ALA A 66 5.85 11.93 -1.68
N ARG A 67 6.12 13.23 -1.80
CA ARG A 67 5.98 13.98 -3.05
C ARG A 67 7.04 13.59 -4.08
N GLN A 68 8.30 13.45 -3.67
CA GLN A 68 9.40 13.10 -4.57
C GLN A 68 9.26 11.68 -5.12
N GLU A 69 8.82 10.74 -4.28
CA GLU A 69 8.74 9.33 -4.59
C GLU A 69 7.36 8.87 -5.05
N ASN A 70 6.39 9.79 -5.14
CA ASN A 70 4.99 9.52 -5.49
C ASN A 70 4.40 8.35 -4.69
N TRP A 71 4.43 8.47 -3.36
CA TRP A 71 3.86 7.44 -2.48
C TRP A 71 2.35 7.30 -2.73
N TRP A 72 1.87 6.07 -2.64
CA TRP A 72 0.49 5.70 -2.95
C TRP A 72 -0.02 4.68 -1.93
N GLY A 73 -1.34 4.54 -1.83
CA GLY A 73 -2.00 3.66 -0.86
C GLY A 73 -3.02 4.40 0.01
N LYS A 74 -3.32 3.87 1.21
CA LYS A 74 -4.30 4.48 2.12
C LYS A 74 -3.84 5.86 2.56
N ALA A 75 -4.64 6.88 2.27
CA ALA A 75 -4.35 8.24 2.69
C ALA A 75 -4.33 8.37 4.22
N ILE A 76 -3.33 9.08 4.72
CA ILE A 76 -3.23 9.49 6.13
C ILE A 76 -3.39 11.01 6.18
N THR A 77 -4.49 11.46 6.79
CA THR A 77 -4.77 12.88 6.95
C THR A 77 -4.30 13.34 8.33
N VAL A 78 -3.50 14.41 8.36
CA VAL A 78 -3.04 15.07 9.58
C VAL A 78 -3.32 16.56 9.50
N SER A 79 -3.65 17.18 10.63
CA SER A 79 -3.74 18.64 10.67
C SER A 79 -2.32 19.24 10.69
N PRO A 80 -2.12 20.46 10.16
CA PRO A 80 -0.78 21.07 10.10
C PRO A 80 -0.07 21.16 11.46
N GLU A 81 -0.83 21.31 12.54
CA GLU A 81 -0.32 21.43 13.91
C GLU A 81 0.22 20.11 14.45
N GLN A 82 -0.16 18.99 13.85
CA GLN A 82 0.29 17.63 14.22
C GLN A 82 1.57 17.21 13.47
N ILE A 83 2.05 18.03 12.53
CA ILE A 83 3.24 17.74 11.74
C ILE A 83 4.49 18.10 12.54
N PHE A 84 5.33 17.11 12.81
CA PHE A 84 6.62 17.33 13.46
C PHE A 84 7.54 18.17 12.56
N GLN A 85 8.05 19.27 13.10
CA GLN A 85 9.14 20.03 12.50
C GLN A 85 10.45 19.32 12.91
N ASN A 86 11.20 18.82 11.94
CA ASN A 86 12.57 18.35 12.13
C ASN A 86 13.55 19.41 11.66
#